data_AF-A0A1W1W3C0-F1
#
_entry.id   AF-A0A1W1W3C0-F1
#
_cell.length_a   1.000
_cell.length_b   1.000
_cell.length_c   1.000
_cell.angle_alpha   90.00
_cell.angle_beta   90.00
_cell.angle_gamma   90.00
#
_symmetry.space_group_name_H-M   'P 1'
#
loop_
_entity.id
_entity.type
_entity.pdbx_description
1 polymer ?
#
loop_
_entity_poly.entity_id
_entity_poly.type
_entity_poly.pdbx_seq_one_letter_code
_entity_poly.pdbx_strand_id
1 'polypeptide(L)'
;MELGATIRNFREEKGYTLEELARKSQISPSYLSEIERGHKRPSLKTLDKICSALNIPREALIPPEDKISLGDKIRLLRQEKGLSLKELSAKAGISFTYLSEIERGAMHPAADTLNKIAAALEVPVSLILADTENWIGERLKKMRESLGLTQSALAARAGVSPALVGQIEAGKVRPSLKTIEKLAQALGVAPCSLLVNRDQLEEMVASMGPDLRALLLNSNVQEVLKHICHLNEKQLRFILKLIEVFKESELE
;
A
#
# COMPACT_ATOMS: atom_id res chain seq x y z
N MET A 1 -3.41 8.30 12.93
CA MET A 1 -3.75 8.48 14.36
C MET A 1 -3.03 9.73 14.80
N GLU A 2 -3.64 10.68 15.51
CA GLU A 2 -2.90 11.89 15.88
C GLU A 2 -1.73 11.54 16.83
N LEU A 3 -0.49 11.75 16.38
CA LEU A 3 0.76 11.52 17.12
C LEU A 3 0.69 11.95 18.60
N GLY A 4 0.01 13.06 18.89
CA GLY A 4 -0.21 13.57 20.23
C GLY A 4 -0.98 12.61 21.14
N ALA A 5 -2.04 11.96 20.63
CA ALA A 5 -2.81 10.98 21.37
C ALA A 5 -1.98 9.73 21.67
N THR A 6 -1.14 9.29 20.73
CA THR A 6 -0.22 8.16 20.93
C THR A 6 0.80 8.45 22.04
N ILE A 7 1.40 9.65 22.04
CA ILE A 7 2.31 10.09 23.12
C ILE A 7 1.61 10.04 24.47
N ARG A 8 0.39 10.58 24.54
CA ARG A 8 -0.41 10.59 25.77
C ARG A 8 -0.70 9.18 26.29
N ASN A 9 -1.08 8.26 25.40
CA ASN A 9 -1.38 6.88 25.79
C ASN A 9 -0.15 6.18 26.38
N PHE A 10 1.00 6.25 25.71
CA PHE A 10 2.25 5.68 26.24
C PHE A 10 2.67 6.33 27.56
N ARG A 11 2.46 7.65 27.70
CA ARG A 11 2.73 8.37 28.93
C ARG A 11 1.88 7.83 30.09
N GLU A 12 0.57 7.66 29.87
CA GLU A 12 -0.38 7.15 30.84
C GLU A 12 -0.10 5.67 31.19
N GLU A 13 0.22 4.83 30.19
CA GLU A 13 0.63 3.42 30.42
C GLU A 13 1.90 3.29 31.25
N LYS A 14 2.86 4.21 31.08
CA LYS A 14 4.09 4.26 31.88
C LYS A 14 3.90 4.93 33.25
N GLY A 15 2.68 5.40 33.55
CA GLY A 15 2.35 6.06 34.82
C GLY A 15 2.98 7.45 34.97
N TYR A 16 3.35 8.10 33.87
CA TYR A 16 3.98 9.42 33.90
C TYR A 16 2.93 10.53 33.91
N THR A 17 3.13 11.54 34.76
CA THR A 17 2.42 12.81 34.63
C THR A 17 2.97 13.59 33.45
N LEU A 18 2.21 14.57 32.96
CA LEU A 18 2.64 15.44 31.86
C LEU A 18 3.94 16.18 32.22
N GLU A 19 4.05 16.65 33.46
CA GLU A 19 5.24 17.30 34.01
C GLU A 19 6.43 16.34 34.05
N GLU A 20 6.23 15.09 34.46
CA GLU A 20 7.31 14.11 34.59
C GLU A 20 7.84 13.69 33.21
N LEU A 21 6.97 13.49 32.22
CA LEU A 21 7.42 13.23 30.85
C LEU A 21 8.16 14.45 30.27
N ALA A 22 7.64 15.66 30.45
CA ALA A 22 8.27 16.89 29.97
C ALA A 22 9.67 17.06 30.56
N ARG A 23 9.83 16.81 31.86
CA ARG A 23 11.12 16.83 32.57
C ARG A 23 12.08 15.78 32.01
N LYS A 24 11.64 14.53 31.86
CA LYS A 24 12.46 13.43 31.31
C LYS A 24 12.89 13.68 29.86
N SER A 25 12.03 14.26 29.05
CA SER A 25 12.29 14.58 27.64
C SER A 25 12.95 15.95 27.42
N GLN A 26 13.24 16.69 28.50
CA GLN A 26 13.85 18.03 28.45
C GLN A 26 13.11 19.00 27.52
N ILE A 27 11.78 19.04 27.63
CA ILE A 27 10.90 20.00 26.95
C ILE A 27 9.98 20.67 27.96
N SER A 28 9.36 21.78 27.60
CA SER A 28 8.43 22.45 28.51
C SER A 28 7.10 21.68 28.62
N PRO A 29 6.48 21.62 29.81
CA PRO A 29 5.16 21.01 30.00
C PRO A 29 4.09 21.62 29.08
N SER A 30 4.13 22.94 28.91
CA SER A 30 3.21 23.64 28.00
C SER A 30 3.37 23.18 26.55
N TYR A 31 4.60 23.00 26.08
CA TYR A 31 4.86 22.51 24.72
C TYR A 31 4.44 21.05 24.55
N LEU A 32 4.71 20.18 25.54
CA LEU A 32 4.23 18.81 25.53
C LEU A 32 2.69 18.73 25.51
N SER A 33 2.01 19.59 26.27
CA SER A 33 0.55 19.69 26.25
C SER A 33 -0.01 20.11 24.89
N GLU A 34 0.63 21.07 24.21
CA GLU A 34 0.24 21.47 22.85
C GLU A 34 0.46 20.34 21.83
N ILE A 35 1.51 19.52 22.02
CA ILE A 35 1.77 18.34 21.20
C ILE A 35 0.71 17.26 21.44
N GLU A 36 0.43 16.91 22.70
CA GLU A 36 -0.55 15.87 23.05
C GLU A 36 -1.98 16.20 22.58
N ARG A 37 -2.32 17.50 22.53
CA ARG A 37 -3.60 18.00 22.01
C ARG A 37 -3.63 18.19 20.48
N GLY A 38 -2.55 17.89 19.77
CA GLY A 38 -2.46 18.02 18.31
C GLY A 38 -2.29 19.45 17.79
N HIS A 39 -2.15 20.45 18.65
CA HIS A 39 -1.98 21.86 18.25
C HIS A 39 -0.59 22.18 17.71
N LYS A 40 0.44 21.42 18.11
CA LYS A 40 1.80 21.58 17.60
C LYS A 40 2.42 20.28 17.14
N ARG A 41 3.16 20.36 16.04
CA ARG A 41 3.96 19.26 15.52
C ARG A 41 5.40 19.37 16.05
N PRO A 42 5.91 18.34 16.76
CA PRO A 42 7.29 18.34 17.25
C PRO A 42 8.29 18.13 16.10
N SER A 43 9.51 18.63 16.29
CA SER A 43 10.65 18.31 15.41
C SER A 43 11.09 16.85 15.59
N LEU A 44 11.81 16.28 14.62
CA LEU A 44 12.38 14.93 14.76
C LEU A 44 13.26 14.79 16.00
N LYS A 45 14.10 15.80 16.26
CA LYS A 45 14.97 15.86 17.44
C LYS A 45 14.18 15.89 18.75
N THR A 46 13.04 16.58 18.78
CA THR A 46 12.14 16.59 19.94
C THR A 46 11.47 15.24 20.12
N LEU A 47 11.06 14.61 19.03
CA LEU A 47 10.41 13.31 19.03
C LEU A 47 11.35 12.23 19.56
N ASP A 48 12.62 12.24 19.15
CA ASP A 48 13.65 11.33 19.67
C ASP A 48 13.81 11.48 21.19
N LYS A 49 13.80 12.71 21.73
CA LYS A 49 13.84 12.96 23.18
C LYS A 49 12.63 12.37 23.90
N ILE A 50 11.44 12.48 23.32
CA ILE A 50 10.20 11.91 23.89
C ILE A 50 10.26 10.37 23.84
N CYS A 51 10.73 9.78 22.73
CA CYS A 51 10.95 8.33 22.61
C CYS A 51 11.90 7.80 23.68
N SER A 52 13.06 8.47 23.85
CA SER A 52 14.05 8.11 24.88
C SER A 52 13.48 8.22 26.29
N ALA A 53 12.69 9.27 26.56
CA ALA A 53 12.06 9.47 27.87
C ALA A 53 10.98 8.41 28.20
N LEU A 54 10.25 7.94 27.18
CA LEU A 54 9.25 6.88 27.30
C LEU A 54 9.86 5.47 27.23
N ASN A 55 11.14 5.36 26.90
CA ASN A 55 11.85 4.11 26.66
C ASN A 55 11.12 3.22 25.64
N ILE A 56 10.75 3.82 24.51
CA ILE A 56 10.08 3.12 23.40
C ILE A 56 10.83 3.41 22.08
N PRO A 57 10.85 2.43 21.17
CA PRO A 57 11.36 2.65 19.82
C PRO A 57 10.51 3.70 19.10
N ARG A 58 11.12 4.46 18.19
CA ARG A 58 10.44 5.55 17.47
C ARG A 58 9.25 5.03 16.64
N GLU A 59 9.36 3.80 16.17
CA GLU A 59 8.37 3.04 15.43
C GLU A 59 7.09 2.76 16.25
N ALA A 60 7.17 2.82 17.58
CA ALA A 60 5.99 2.70 18.45
C ALA A 60 5.19 4.02 18.54
N LEU A 61 5.89 5.17 18.50
CA LEU A 61 5.28 6.51 18.57
C LEU A 61 4.75 6.99 17.23
N ILE A 62 5.53 6.72 16.20
CA ILE A 62 5.14 6.86 14.81
C ILE A 62 4.87 5.42 14.36
N PRO A 63 3.64 4.87 14.57
CA PRO A 63 3.22 3.76 13.72
C PRO A 63 3.49 4.21 12.28
N PRO A 64 3.93 3.36 11.35
CA PRO A 64 4.32 3.78 10.01
C PRO A 64 3.13 4.49 9.30
N GLU A 65 2.96 5.79 9.54
CA GLU A 65 1.86 6.62 9.05
C GLU A 65 2.02 6.89 7.55
N ASP A 66 3.17 6.52 7.00
CA ASP A 66 3.52 6.69 5.61
C ASP A 66 3.48 5.38 4.81
N LYS A 67 3.05 4.25 5.40
CA LYS A 67 2.77 3.06 4.58
C LYS A 67 1.39 3.23 3.97
N ILE A 68 1.34 3.35 2.64
CA ILE A 68 0.09 3.29 1.89
C ILE A 68 -0.65 2.01 2.30
N SER A 69 -1.77 2.18 2.99
CA SER A 69 -2.53 1.07 3.52
C SER A 69 -3.25 0.32 2.40
N LEU A 70 -3.69 -0.90 2.69
CA LEU A 70 -4.60 -1.62 1.80
C LEU A 70 -5.88 -0.81 1.53
N GLY A 71 -6.40 -0.12 2.56
CA GLY A 71 -7.56 0.76 2.44
C GLY A 71 -7.33 1.91 1.46
N ASP A 72 -6.15 2.53 1.50
CA ASP A 72 -5.78 3.60 0.56
C ASP A 72 -5.74 3.09 -0.88
N LYS A 73 -5.19 1.89 -1.11
CA LYS A 73 -5.16 1.29 -2.45
C LYS A 73 -6.56 1.01 -2.97
N ILE A 74 -7.44 0.45 -2.14
CA ILE A 74 -8.85 0.21 -2.50
C ILE A 74 -9.52 1.53 -2.86
N ARG A 75 -9.35 2.56 -2.02
CA ARG A 75 -9.92 3.89 -2.27
C ARG A 75 -9.48 4.47 -3.60
N LEU A 76 -8.18 4.40 -3.90
CA LEU A 76 -7.61 4.95 -5.13
C LEU A 76 -8.07 4.19 -6.38
N LEU A 77 -8.10 2.85 -6.33
CA LEU A 77 -8.61 2.01 -7.41
C LEU A 77 -10.10 2.26 -7.66
N ARG A 78 -10.87 2.42 -6.58
CA ARG A 78 -12.29 2.78 -6.65
C ARG A 78 -12.50 4.12 -7.34
N GLN A 79 -11.72 5.14 -6.97
CA GLN A 79 -11.77 6.46 -7.57
C GLN A 79 -11.35 6.46 -9.05
N GLU A 80 -10.33 5.69 -9.41
CA GLU A 80 -9.90 5.49 -10.81
C GLU A 80 -11.02 4.89 -11.67
N LYS A 81 -11.76 3.92 -11.11
CA LYS A 81 -12.93 3.30 -11.76
C LYS A 81 -14.19 4.19 -11.74
N GLY A 82 -14.10 5.41 -11.20
CA GLY A 82 -15.24 6.34 -11.09
C GLY A 82 -16.36 5.86 -10.16
N LEU A 83 -16.08 4.92 -9.27
CA LEU A 83 -17.08 4.32 -8.39
C LEU A 83 -17.21 5.10 -7.08
N SER A 84 -18.44 5.31 -6.63
CA SER A 84 -18.72 5.72 -5.26
C SER A 84 -18.54 4.56 -4.28
N LEU A 85 -18.36 4.89 -2.99
CA LEU A 85 -18.35 3.90 -1.91
C LEU A 85 -19.62 3.03 -1.90
N LYS A 86 -20.79 3.63 -2.16
CA LYS A 86 -22.06 2.90 -2.23
C LYS A 86 -22.07 1.89 -3.38
N GLU A 87 -21.67 2.31 -4.57
CA GLU A 87 -21.62 1.43 -5.74
C GLU A 87 -20.63 0.28 -5.55
N LEU A 88 -19.42 0.55 -5.04
CA LEU A 88 -18.45 -0.51 -4.79
C LEU A 88 -18.96 -1.50 -3.73
N SER A 89 -19.54 -1.01 -2.63
CA SER A 89 -20.09 -1.88 -1.58
C SER A 89 -21.21 -2.79 -2.10
N ALA A 90 -22.11 -2.24 -2.93
CA ALA A 90 -23.18 -2.99 -3.57
C ALA A 90 -22.64 -4.05 -4.54
N LYS A 91 -21.69 -3.69 -5.40
CA LYS A 91 -21.04 -4.63 -6.33
C LYS A 91 -20.29 -5.75 -5.62
N ALA A 92 -19.60 -5.43 -4.52
CA ALA A 92 -18.86 -6.41 -3.73
C ALA A 92 -19.77 -7.26 -2.79
N GLY A 93 -21.05 -6.91 -2.67
CA GLY A 93 -21.97 -7.60 -1.76
C GLY A 93 -21.59 -7.46 -0.28
N ILE A 94 -21.08 -6.29 0.12
CA ILE A 94 -20.67 -5.97 1.50
C ILE A 94 -21.36 -4.68 1.97
N SER A 95 -21.39 -4.45 3.29
CA SER A 95 -22.02 -3.23 3.79
C SER A 95 -21.17 -1.99 3.49
N PHE A 96 -21.85 -0.87 3.20
CA PHE A 96 -21.22 0.43 2.99
C PHE A 96 -20.32 0.84 4.17
N THR A 97 -20.81 0.65 5.40
CA THR A 97 -20.08 0.99 6.63
C THR A 97 -18.80 0.17 6.75
N TYR A 98 -18.88 -1.13 6.45
CA TYR A 98 -17.71 -2.01 6.51
C TYR A 98 -16.66 -1.61 5.47
N LEU A 99 -17.06 -1.33 4.22
CA LEU A 99 -16.13 -0.83 3.21
C LEU A 99 -15.49 0.52 3.61
N SER A 100 -16.26 1.42 4.22
CA SER A 100 -15.75 2.70 4.72
C SER A 100 -14.73 2.53 5.86
N GLU A 101 -14.93 1.56 6.74
CA GLU A 101 -13.96 1.22 7.79
C GLU A 101 -12.68 0.59 7.20
N ILE A 102 -12.82 -0.24 6.16
CA ILE A 102 -11.68 -0.80 5.43
C ILE A 102 -10.88 0.31 4.75
N GLU A 103 -11.51 1.22 3.99
CA GLU A 103 -10.81 2.29 3.27
C GLU A 103 -10.11 3.28 4.20
N ARG A 104 -10.61 3.44 5.43
CA ARG A 104 -9.96 4.26 6.47
C ARG A 104 -8.86 3.53 7.24
N GLY A 105 -8.64 2.24 6.95
CA GLY A 105 -7.69 1.40 7.69
C GLY A 105 -8.15 1.08 9.13
N ALA A 106 -9.42 1.32 9.46
CA ALA A 106 -9.98 1.00 10.78
C ALA A 106 -10.31 -0.49 10.92
N MET A 107 -10.54 -1.19 9.81
CA MET A 107 -10.82 -2.62 9.81
C MET A 107 -10.07 -3.35 8.70
N HIS A 108 -9.60 -4.56 8.99
CA HIS A 108 -8.97 -5.42 8.00
C HIS A 108 -9.99 -6.42 7.42
N PRO A 109 -10.13 -6.51 6.09
CA PRO A 109 -11.05 -7.46 5.48
C PRO A 109 -10.51 -8.90 5.60
N ALA A 110 -11.41 -9.86 5.77
CA ALA A 110 -11.09 -11.27 5.54
C ALA A 110 -10.76 -11.52 4.05
N ALA A 111 -10.07 -12.63 3.76
CA ALA A 111 -9.63 -12.96 2.40
C ALA A 111 -10.80 -12.99 1.39
N ASP A 112 -11.93 -13.58 1.76
CA ASP A 112 -13.12 -13.65 0.89
C ASP A 112 -13.70 -12.25 0.61
N THR A 113 -13.76 -11.39 1.62
CA THR A 113 -14.19 -9.99 1.47
C THR A 113 -13.25 -9.24 0.52
N LEU A 114 -11.95 -9.44 0.68
CA LEU A 114 -10.95 -8.81 -0.19
C LEU A 114 -11.08 -9.29 -1.63
N ASN A 115 -11.31 -10.59 -1.85
CA ASN A 115 -11.58 -11.15 -3.18
C ASN A 115 -12.85 -10.56 -3.82
N LYS A 116 -13.92 -10.38 -3.04
CA LYS A 116 -15.15 -9.71 -3.51
C LYS A 116 -14.90 -8.26 -3.91
N ILE A 117 -14.13 -7.51 -3.11
CA ILE A 117 -13.75 -6.13 -3.43
C ILE A 117 -12.89 -6.09 -4.70
N ALA A 118 -11.90 -6.97 -4.82
CA ALA A 118 -11.04 -7.06 -6.00
C ALA A 118 -11.84 -7.39 -7.27
N ALA A 119 -12.76 -8.36 -7.19
CA ALA A 119 -13.68 -8.71 -8.28
C ALA A 119 -14.59 -7.54 -8.68
N ALA A 120 -15.15 -6.82 -7.70
CA ALA A 120 -16.00 -5.65 -7.95
C ALA A 120 -15.23 -4.46 -8.56
N LEU A 121 -13.94 -4.35 -8.27
CA LEU A 121 -13.01 -3.41 -8.88
C LEU A 121 -12.45 -3.89 -10.23
N GLU A 122 -12.73 -5.13 -10.63
CA GLU A 122 -12.19 -5.79 -11.84
C GLU A 122 -10.66 -5.75 -11.86
N VAL A 123 -10.03 -6.06 -10.73
CA VAL A 123 -8.57 -6.14 -10.59
C VAL A 123 -8.18 -7.43 -9.88
N PRO A 124 -6.99 -7.98 -10.14
CA PRO A 124 -6.50 -9.11 -9.37
C PRO A 124 -6.23 -8.70 -7.91
N VAL A 125 -6.53 -9.59 -6.96
CA VAL A 125 -6.32 -9.32 -5.52
C VAL A 125 -4.86 -9.03 -5.18
N SER A 126 -3.93 -9.63 -5.92
CA SER A 126 -2.49 -9.37 -5.82
C SER A 126 -2.15 -7.89 -6.00
N LEU A 127 -2.91 -7.16 -6.83
CA LEU A 127 -2.72 -5.74 -7.08
C LEU A 127 -2.95 -4.88 -5.84
N ILE A 128 -3.92 -5.28 -5.02
CA ILE A 128 -4.26 -4.60 -3.76
C ILE A 128 -3.21 -4.96 -2.68
N LEU A 129 -2.75 -6.21 -2.68
CA LEU A 129 -1.78 -6.71 -1.70
C LEU A 129 -0.32 -6.32 -2.01
N ALA A 130 0.01 -6.02 -3.27
CA ALA A 130 1.38 -5.82 -3.72
C ALA A 130 2.09 -4.71 -2.92
N ASP A 131 3.29 -4.98 -2.41
CA ASP A 131 4.00 -4.03 -1.56
C ASP A 131 4.68 -2.96 -2.39
N THR A 132 4.27 -1.70 -2.25
CA THR A 132 4.60 -0.60 -3.17
C THR A 132 6.05 -0.14 -3.11
N GLU A 133 6.87 -0.80 -2.31
CA GLU A 133 8.17 -0.35 -1.84
C GLU A 133 9.24 -0.32 -2.95
N ASN A 134 9.13 -1.17 -3.97
CA ASN A 134 10.24 -1.35 -4.92
C ASN A 134 10.08 -0.63 -6.27
N TRP A 135 8.87 -0.26 -6.69
CA TRP A 135 8.65 0.26 -8.05
C TRP A 135 8.22 1.73 -8.14
N ILE A 136 7.76 2.36 -7.04
CA ILE A 136 7.26 3.75 -7.12
C ILE A 136 8.35 4.67 -7.67
N GLY A 137 9.60 4.53 -7.20
CA GLY A 137 10.72 5.37 -7.62
C GLY A 137 11.01 5.26 -9.11
N GLU A 138 11.16 4.02 -9.62
CA GLU A 138 11.38 3.77 -11.04
C GLU A 138 10.22 4.22 -11.91
N ARG A 139 8.98 3.99 -11.46
CA ARG A 139 7.77 4.38 -12.18
C ARG A 139 7.61 5.89 -12.25
N LEU A 140 7.85 6.58 -11.14
CA LEU A 140 7.89 8.04 -11.08
C LEU A 140 8.92 8.60 -12.06
N LYS A 141 10.12 8.02 -12.06
CA LYS A 141 11.19 8.40 -12.99
C LYS A 141 10.78 8.21 -14.45
N LYS A 142 10.26 7.03 -14.81
CA LYS A 142 9.80 6.72 -16.19
C LYS A 142 8.71 7.70 -16.65
N MET A 143 7.69 7.96 -15.83
CA MET A 143 6.61 8.90 -16.15
C MET A 143 7.09 10.35 -16.26
N ARG A 144 8.02 10.75 -15.39
CA ARG A 144 8.64 12.08 -15.47
C ARG A 144 9.40 12.26 -16.79
N GLU A 145 10.20 11.26 -17.16
CA GLU A 145 11.05 11.28 -18.36
C GLU A 145 10.23 11.22 -19.65
N SER A 146 9.12 10.46 -19.69
CA SER A 146 8.23 10.43 -20.85
C SER A 146 7.55 11.78 -21.13
N LEU A 147 7.41 12.63 -20.11
CA LEU A 147 6.92 14.00 -20.22
C LEU A 147 8.04 15.04 -20.44
N GLY A 148 9.29 14.60 -20.58
CA GLY A 148 10.46 15.48 -20.76
C GLY A 148 10.78 16.36 -19.55
N LEU A 149 10.33 15.99 -18.35
CA LEU A 149 10.50 16.80 -17.15
C LEU A 149 11.82 16.47 -16.43
N THR A 150 12.48 17.50 -15.88
CA THR A 150 13.57 17.30 -14.91
C THR A 150 13.02 17.05 -13.51
N GLN A 151 13.81 16.48 -12.59
CA GLN A 151 13.40 16.30 -11.19
C GLN A 151 12.98 17.64 -10.56
N SER A 152 13.71 18.72 -10.85
CA SER A 152 13.39 20.06 -10.35
C SER A 152 12.09 20.61 -10.95
N ALA A 153 11.82 20.36 -12.23
CA ALA A 153 10.58 20.78 -12.88
C ALA A 153 9.35 20.05 -12.29
N LEU A 154 9.46 18.74 -12.08
CA LEU A 154 8.40 17.96 -11.41
C LEU A 154 8.19 18.44 -9.98
N ALA A 155 9.27 18.65 -9.22
CA ALA A 155 9.21 19.13 -7.85
C ALA A 155 8.51 20.50 -7.74
N ALA A 156 8.83 21.43 -8.63
CA ALA A 156 8.19 22.74 -8.70
C ALA A 156 6.68 22.62 -8.98
N ARG A 157 6.27 21.78 -9.95
CA ARG A 157 4.86 21.54 -10.26
C ARG A 157 4.09 20.89 -9.10
N ALA A 158 4.72 19.97 -8.38
CA ALA A 158 4.11 19.25 -7.27
C ALA A 158 4.17 20.03 -5.93
N GLY A 159 4.87 21.16 -5.87
CA GLY A 159 5.07 21.92 -4.62
C GLY A 159 5.82 21.11 -3.56
N VAL A 160 6.90 20.43 -3.97
CA VAL A 160 7.82 19.65 -3.12
C VAL A 160 9.27 20.00 -3.43
N SER A 161 10.22 19.53 -2.62
CA SER A 161 11.65 19.80 -2.87
C SER A 161 12.21 18.89 -3.98
N PRO A 162 13.13 19.38 -4.84
CA PRO A 162 13.82 18.53 -5.82
C PRO A 162 14.57 17.37 -5.18
N ALA A 163 15.13 17.59 -3.98
CA ALA A 163 15.80 16.55 -3.20
C ALA A 163 14.84 15.40 -2.82
N LEU A 164 13.59 15.71 -2.46
CA LEU A 164 12.58 14.69 -2.16
C LEU A 164 12.28 13.84 -3.39
N VAL A 165 12.09 14.45 -4.55
CA VAL A 165 11.86 13.72 -5.81
C VAL A 165 13.04 12.79 -6.12
N GLY A 166 14.28 13.29 -6.03
CA GLY A 166 15.47 12.46 -6.23
C GLY A 166 15.61 11.32 -5.22
N GLN A 167 15.26 11.54 -3.96
CA GLN A 167 15.26 10.50 -2.93
C GLN A 167 14.19 9.43 -3.17
N ILE A 168 13.00 9.81 -3.67
CA ILE A 168 11.93 8.87 -4.05
C ILE A 168 12.36 8.05 -5.26
N GLU A 169 12.86 8.70 -6.32
CA GLU A 169 13.33 8.00 -7.54
C GLU A 169 14.48 7.02 -7.27
N ALA A 170 15.33 7.33 -6.29
CA ALA A 170 16.40 6.45 -5.84
C ALA A 170 15.98 5.39 -4.81
N GLY A 171 14.69 5.31 -4.45
CA GLY A 171 14.18 4.38 -3.45
C GLY A 171 14.67 4.63 -2.02
N LYS A 172 15.28 5.80 -1.74
CA LYS A 172 15.85 6.14 -0.43
C LYS A 172 14.80 6.60 0.58
N VAL A 173 13.66 7.09 0.09
CA VAL A 173 12.57 7.62 0.92
C VAL A 173 11.25 7.05 0.43
N ARG A 174 10.40 6.68 1.39
CA ARG A 174 9.03 6.27 1.15
C ARG A 174 8.14 7.53 1.10
N PRO A 175 7.50 7.82 -0.03
CA PRO A 175 6.59 8.96 -0.11
C PRO A 175 5.27 8.65 0.61
N SER A 176 4.77 9.62 1.38
CA SER A 176 3.42 9.57 1.93
C SER A 176 2.37 9.62 0.83
N LEU A 177 1.15 9.12 1.09
CA LEU A 177 0.05 9.18 0.12
C LEU A 177 -0.21 10.60 -0.39
N LYS A 178 -0.15 11.60 0.50
CA LYS A 178 -0.27 13.02 0.13
C LYS A 178 0.82 13.48 -0.84
N THR A 179 2.03 12.97 -0.69
CA THR A 179 3.13 13.26 -1.61
C THR A 179 2.88 12.60 -2.97
N ILE A 180 2.38 11.37 -2.97
CA ILE A 180 2.01 10.66 -4.21
C ILE A 180 0.88 11.40 -4.94
N GLU A 181 -0.16 11.83 -4.24
CA GLU A 181 -1.27 12.60 -4.83
C GLU A 181 -0.75 13.88 -5.50
N LYS A 182 0.14 14.63 -4.83
CA LYS A 182 0.78 15.82 -5.41
C LYS A 182 1.61 15.51 -6.66
N LEU A 183 2.43 14.46 -6.61
CA LEU A 183 3.28 14.05 -7.73
C LEU A 183 2.43 13.57 -8.91
N ALA A 184 1.40 12.77 -8.66
CA ALA A 184 0.46 12.29 -9.67
C ALA A 184 -0.28 13.46 -10.33
N GLN A 185 -0.77 14.41 -9.54
CA GLN A 185 -1.39 15.64 -10.04
C GLN A 185 -0.43 16.44 -10.93
N ALA A 186 0.83 16.59 -10.53
CA ALA A 186 1.85 17.31 -11.31
C ALA A 186 2.22 16.60 -12.64
N LEU A 187 2.05 15.28 -12.68
CA LEU A 187 2.20 14.45 -13.88
C LEU A 187 0.92 14.36 -14.72
N GLY A 188 -0.22 14.83 -14.21
CA GLY A 188 -1.52 14.73 -14.89
C GLY A 188 -2.10 13.31 -14.91
N VAL A 189 -1.75 12.46 -13.94
CA VAL A 189 -2.20 11.06 -13.84
C VAL A 189 -2.94 10.80 -12.52
N ALA A 190 -3.67 9.70 -12.45
CA ALA A 190 -4.29 9.27 -11.20
C ALA A 190 -3.23 8.75 -10.21
N PRO A 191 -3.41 8.93 -8.87
CA PRO A 191 -2.41 8.46 -7.89
C PRO A 191 -2.19 6.95 -7.91
N CYS A 192 -3.23 6.16 -8.22
CA CYS A 192 -3.10 4.72 -8.43
C CYS A 192 -2.14 4.39 -9.57
N SER A 193 -1.99 5.24 -10.59
CA SER A 193 -1.05 5.02 -11.69
C SER A 193 0.39 4.99 -11.22
N LEU A 194 0.75 5.56 -10.06
CA LEU A 194 2.10 5.44 -9.48
C LEU A 194 2.20 4.25 -8.51
N LEU A 195 1.12 3.98 -7.78
CA LEU A 195 1.09 2.98 -6.71
C LEU A 195 0.90 1.56 -7.21
N VAL A 196 0.20 1.41 -8.32
CA VAL A 196 -0.29 0.12 -8.75
C VAL A 196 0.56 -0.36 -9.92
N ASN A 197 1.38 -1.39 -9.67
CA ASN A 197 2.19 -2.00 -10.71
C ASN A 197 1.31 -2.92 -11.57
N ARG A 198 0.72 -2.37 -12.63
CA ARG A 198 0.02 -3.15 -13.67
C ARG A 198 0.99 -3.90 -14.58
N ASP A 199 2.25 -3.45 -14.63
CA ASP A 199 3.29 -3.94 -15.53
C ASP A 199 3.92 -5.24 -15.01
N GLN A 200 3.72 -5.61 -13.74
CA GLN A 200 4.20 -6.87 -13.18
C GLN A 200 3.70 -8.09 -13.97
N LEU A 201 2.50 -8.02 -14.54
CA LEU A 201 1.97 -9.09 -15.37
C LEU A 201 2.73 -9.19 -16.70
N GLU A 202 3.03 -8.05 -17.33
CA GLU A 202 3.77 -7.97 -18.59
C GLU A 202 5.26 -8.27 -18.40
N GLU A 203 5.88 -7.91 -17.28
CA GLU A 203 7.26 -8.27 -16.93
C GLU A 203 7.37 -9.73 -16.48
N MET A 204 6.38 -10.28 -15.76
CA MET A 204 6.32 -11.71 -15.46
C MET A 204 6.21 -12.51 -16.75
N VAL A 205 5.26 -12.18 -17.63
CA VAL A 205 5.19 -12.76 -18.98
C VAL A 205 6.50 -12.49 -19.73
N ALA A 206 7.03 -11.27 -19.63
CA ALA A 206 8.37 -10.73 -19.96
C ALA A 206 9.58 -11.63 -19.64
N SER A 207 9.48 -12.31 -18.50
CA SER A 207 10.51 -13.17 -17.93
C SER A 207 10.28 -14.66 -18.20
N MET A 208 9.06 -15.03 -18.59
CA MET A 208 8.74 -16.39 -19.02
C MET A 208 9.41 -16.65 -20.37
N GLY A 209 10.11 -17.78 -20.49
CA GLY A 209 10.66 -18.23 -21.76
C GLY A 209 9.59 -18.29 -22.87
N PRO A 210 10.00 -18.25 -24.16
CA PRO A 210 9.08 -18.20 -25.29
C PRO A 210 8.06 -19.34 -25.30
N ASP A 211 8.45 -20.53 -24.82
CA ASP A 211 7.59 -21.72 -24.80
C ASP A 211 6.44 -21.57 -23.80
N LEU A 212 6.73 -21.04 -22.60
CA LEU A 212 5.70 -20.81 -21.59
C LEU A 212 4.74 -19.70 -22.01
N ARG A 213 5.22 -18.66 -22.72
CA ARG A 213 4.33 -17.67 -23.33
C ARG A 213 3.40 -18.28 -24.37
N ALA A 214 3.94 -19.08 -25.28
CA ALA A 214 3.15 -19.73 -26.31
C ALA A 214 2.08 -20.67 -25.70
N LEU A 215 2.43 -21.39 -24.63
CA LEU A 215 1.49 -22.20 -23.86
C LEU A 215 0.39 -21.36 -23.20
N LEU A 216 0.73 -20.24 -22.57
CA LEU A 216 -0.26 -19.36 -21.93
C LEU A 216 -1.19 -18.66 -22.92
N LEU A 217 -0.78 -18.52 -24.19
CA LEU A 217 -1.63 -18.01 -25.28
C LEU A 217 -2.54 -19.09 -25.88
N ASN A 218 -2.30 -20.36 -25.60
CA ASN A 218 -3.13 -21.44 -26.11
C ASN A 218 -4.51 -21.44 -25.44
N SER A 219 -5.56 -21.41 -26.24
CA SER A 219 -6.96 -21.36 -25.77
C SER A 219 -7.34 -22.52 -24.85
N ASN A 220 -6.84 -23.72 -25.11
CA ASN A 220 -7.11 -24.89 -24.28
C ASN A 220 -6.42 -24.79 -22.93
N VAL A 221 -5.19 -24.29 -22.90
CA VAL A 221 -4.42 -24.07 -21.66
C VAL A 221 -5.09 -22.99 -20.83
N GLN A 222 -5.49 -21.87 -21.43
CA GLN A 222 -6.23 -20.81 -20.74
C GLN A 222 -7.53 -21.33 -20.14
N GLU A 223 -8.26 -22.17 -20.86
CA GLU A 223 -9.51 -22.74 -20.37
C GLU A 223 -9.27 -23.64 -19.17
N VAL A 224 -8.28 -24.54 -19.23
CA VAL A 224 -7.89 -25.36 -18.06
C VAL A 224 -7.48 -24.49 -16.88
N LEU A 225 -6.66 -23.46 -17.10
CA LEU A 225 -6.19 -22.55 -16.05
C LEU A 225 -7.34 -21.85 -15.31
N LYS A 226 -8.41 -21.44 -16.02
CA LYS A 226 -9.60 -20.84 -15.37
C LYS A 226 -10.27 -21.79 -14.38
N HIS A 227 -10.25 -23.10 -14.64
CA HIS A 227 -10.89 -24.10 -13.77
C HIS A 227 -10.03 -24.49 -12.58
N ILE A 228 -8.70 -24.32 -12.66
CA ILE A 228 -7.77 -24.75 -11.61
C ILE A 228 -7.12 -23.61 -10.81
N CYS A 229 -7.28 -22.34 -11.23
CA CYS A 229 -6.57 -21.20 -10.63
C CYS A 229 -6.93 -20.92 -9.15
N HIS A 230 -8.03 -21.49 -8.65
CA HIS A 230 -8.47 -21.34 -7.26
C HIS A 230 -8.01 -22.49 -6.34
N LEU A 231 -7.30 -23.48 -6.88
CA LEU A 231 -6.88 -24.66 -6.12
C LEU A 231 -5.63 -24.39 -5.29
N ASN A 232 -5.59 -24.97 -4.10
CA ASN A 232 -4.40 -24.96 -3.25
C ASN A 232 -3.39 -26.03 -3.68
N GLU A 233 -2.17 -25.96 -3.13
CA GLU A 233 -1.05 -26.83 -3.51
C GLU A 233 -1.34 -28.33 -3.32
N LYS A 234 -2.13 -28.71 -2.31
CA LYS A 234 -2.52 -30.12 -2.07
C LYS A 234 -3.51 -30.61 -3.13
N GLN A 235 -4.49 -29.78 -3.48
CA GLN A 235 -5.48 -30.09 -4.51
C GLN A 235 -4.82 -30.20 -5.89
N LEU A 236 -3.88 -29.31 -6.20
CA LEU A 236 -3.15 -29.35 -7.47
C LEU A 236 -2.29 -30.60 -7.59
N ARG A 237 -1.55 -30.98 -6.53
CA ARG A 237 -0.79 -32.24 -6.49
C ARG A 237 -1.67 -33.47 -6.70
N PHE A 238 -2.88 -33.47 -6.14
CA PHE A 238 -3.81 -34.57 -6.32
C PHE A 238 -4.25 -34.71 -7.79
N ILE A 239 -4.60 -33.60 -8.45
CA ILE A 239 -4.97 -33.61 -9.87
C ILE A 239 -3.81 -34.08 -10.75
N LEU A 240 -2.59 -33.58 -10.50
CA LEU A 240 -1.41 -34.00 -11.26
C LEU A 240 -1.17 -35.52 -11.14
N LYS A 241 -1.32 -36.05 -9.93
CA LYS A 241 -1.18 -37.49 -9.68
C LYS A 241 -2.29 -38.31 -10.36
N LEU A 242 -3.50 -37.80 -10.43
CA LEU A 242 -4.60 -38.39 -11.18
C LEU A 242 -4.29 -38.44 -12.69
N ILE A 243 -3.77 -37.34 -13.25
CA ILE A 243 -3.38 -37.26 -14.65
C ILE A 243 -2.24 -38.25 -14.96
N GLU A 244 -1.24 -38.39 -14.07
CA GLU A 244 -0.17 -39.40 -14.21
C GLU A 244 -0.74 -40.82 -14.25
N VAL A 245 -1.62 -41.16 -13.31
CA VAL A 245 -2.27 -42.48 -13.27
C VAL A 245 -3.06 -42.76 -14.55
N PHE A 246 -3.81 -41.78 -15.05
CA PHE A 246 -4.57 -41.93 -16.30
C PHE A 246 -3.67 -42.12 -17.52
N LYS A 247 -2.55 -41.39 -17.60
CA LYS A 247 -1.55 -41.56 -18.66
C LYS A 247 -0.89 -42.94 -18.63
N GLU A 248 -0.66 -43.50 -17.45
CA GLU A 248 -0.10 -44.85 -17.30
C GLU A 248 -1.12 -45.93 -17.70
N SER A 249 -2.42 -45.69 -17.47
CA SER A 249 -3.48 -46.65 -17.82
C SER A 249 -3.89 -46.66 -19.31
N GLU A 250 -3.56 -45.64 -20.08
CA GLU A 250 -3.79 -45.60 -21.55
C GLU A 250 -2.64 -46.23 -22.37
N LEU A 251 -1.62 -46.78 -21.69
CA LEU A 251 -0.47 -47.47 -22.31
C LEU A 251 -0.58 -49.02 -22.24
N GLU A 252 -1.70 -49.56 -21.79
CA GLU A 252 -2.09 -50.99 -21.88
C GLU A 252 -3.20 -51.20 -22.93
#